data_AF-A0A9W6G352-F1
#
_entry.id   AF-A0A9W6G352-F1
#
_cell.length_a   1.000
_cell.length_b   1.000
_cell.length_c   1.000
_cell.angle_alpha   90.00
_cell.angle_beta   90.00
_cell.angle_gamma   90.00
#
_symmetry.space_group_name_H-M   'P 1'
#
loop_
_entity.id
_entity.type
_entity.pdbx_description
1 polymer ?
#
loop_
_entity_poly.entity_id
_entity_poly.type
_entity_poly.pdbx_seq_one_letter_code
_entity_poly.pdbx_strand_id
1 'polypeptide(L)'
;MLVSHYIDDLLAQGIYCFSGVEAAAALGSGVIATRAALRRLRHKGKIAMPLRGFYVIVTPEYRKLGCLPANHFIPALMTHLEEPYYAGLLTAAEHHGAAHHHPQTFQVVVQRSRPGITCGGVRIDFIVRKNVAAMPTMDFKTDRGYLKVSTPEVTAFDLAGYPHHAGGLDNTATVLTELAESLDAMKLVAIAELSPVAWSQRLGYLLEVIGESALAEGLAEYINTRKPVPVPLSSSQPHKGVRQVVRWRLLPNDTVEPEL
;
A
#
# COMPACT_ATOMS: atom_id res chain seq x y z
N MET A 1 -0.25 38.56 7.12
CA MET A 1 0.63 37.51 7.70
C MET A 1 1.66 37.10 6.67
N LEU A 2 2.93 36.89 7.04
CA LEU A 2 3.95 36.37 6.11
C LEU A 2 3.80 34.84 5.99
N VAL A 3 4.06 34.30 4.80
CA VAL A 3 3.98 32.85 4.55
C VAL A 3 4.94 32.02 5.42
N SER A 4 6.05 32.62 5.89
CA SER A 4 6.96 31.96 6.82
C SER A 4 6.33 31.79 8.20
N HIS A 5 5.71 32.84 8.74
CA HIS A 5 5.04 32.77 10.05
C HIS A 5 3.89 31.76 10.02
N TYR A 6 3.12 31.73 8.94
CA TYR A 6 2.06 30.73 8.77
C TYR A 6 2.59 29.29 8.87
N ILE A 7 3.74 28.99 8.25
CA ILE A 7 4.36 27.66 8.32
C ILE A 7 4.87 27.36 9.74
N ASP A 8 5.52 28.34 10.37
CA ASP A 8 6.05 28.18 11.72
C ASP A 8 4.90 27.97 12.74
N ASP A 9 3.77 28.66 12.57
CA ASP A 9 2.56 28.50 13.37
C ASP A 9 1.92 27.10 13.19
N LEU A 10 1.88 26.58 11.95
CA LEU A 10 1.41 25.21 11.69
C LEU A 10 2.31 24.18 12.36
N LEU A 11 3.63 24.34 12.25
CA LEU A 11 4.59 23.43 12.88
C LEU A 11 4.47 23.46 14.41
N ALA A 12 4.26 24.64 15.01
CA ALA A 12 4.03 24.77 16.45
C ALA A 12 2.77 24.03 16.93
N GLN A 13 1.79 23.83 16.05
CA GLN A 13 0.58 23.05 16.31
C GLN A 13 0.74 21.56 15.94
N GLY A 14 1.91 21.12 15.49
CA GLY A 14 2.15 19.77 15.02
C GLY A 14 1.51 19.45 13.65
N ILE A 15 1.13 20.49 12.89
CA ILE A 15 0.55 20.34 11.55
C ILE A 15 1.67 20.45 10.51
N TYR A 16 1.80 19.40 9.69
CA TYR A 16 2.86 19.30 8.68
C TYR A 16 2.35 19.33 7.25
N CYS A 17 1.03 19.30 7.05
CA CYS A 17 0.39 19.27 5.75
C CYS A 17 -0.67 20.37 5.69
N PHE A 18 -0.83 21.00 4.53
CA PHE A 18 -1.86 22.03 4.33
C PHE A 18 -2.22 22.15 2.85
N SER A 19 -3.41 22.69 2.58
CA SER A 19 -3.84 22.98 1.21
C SER A 19 -3.50 24.42 0.79
N GLY A 20 -3.33 24.62 -0.51
CA GLY A 20 -3.14 25.97 -1.06
C GLY A 20 -4.34 26.91 -0.80
N VAL A 21 -5.53 26.33 -0.58
CA VAL A 21 -6.75 27.06 -0.23
C VAL A 21 -6.69 27.54 1.22
N GLU A 22 -6.33 26.66 2.16
CA GLU A 22 -6.09 27.01 3.57
C GLU A 22 -5.03 28.11 3.69
N ALA A 23 -3.92 27.97 2.97
CA ALA A 23 -2.86 28.98 2.97
C ALA A 23 -3.35 30.33 2.44
N ALA A 24 -4.17 30.34 1.39
CA ALA A 24 -4.70 31.61 0.86
C ALA A 24 -5.66 32.29 1.84
N ALA A 25 -6.53 31.50 2.49
CA ALA A 25 -7.44 31.99 3.51
C ALA A 25 -6.69 32.54 4.74
N ALA A 26 -5.72 31.80 5.28
CA ALA A 26 -4.95 32.21 6.45
C ALA A 26 -4.08 33.46 6.21
N LEU A 27 -3.52 33.60 5.00
CA LEU A 27 -2.68 34.75 4.66
C LEU A 27 -3.48 36.02 4.31
N GLY A 28 -4.81 35.92 4.14
CA GLY A 28 -5.65 37.02 3.65
C GLY A 28 -5.21 37.54 2.28
N SER A 29 -4.52 36.71 1.50
CA SER A 29 -3.85 37.08 0.26
C SER A 29 -4.55 36.44 -0.94
N GLY A 30 -4.62 37.17 -2.06
CA GLY A 30 -5.19 36.61 -3.30
C GLY A 30 -4.45 35.34 -3.76
N VAL A 31 -5.18 34.43 -4.42
CA VAL A 31 -4.68 33.10 -4.84
C VAL A 31 -3.35 33.18 -5.62
N ILE A 32 -3.17 34.21 -6.46
CA ILE A 32 -1.96 34.41 -7.25
C ILE A 32 -0.75 34.73 -6.35
N ALA A 33 -0.93 35.64 -5.39
CA ALA A 33 0.12 36.02 -4.44
C ALA A 33 0.53 34.84 -3.56
N THR A 34 -0.44 34.07 -3.07
CA THR A 34 -0.20 32.85 -2.28
C THR A 34 0.57 31.81 -3.09
N ARG A 35 0.17 31.52 -4.33
CA ARG A 35 0.90 30.59 -5.21
C ARG A 35 2.34 31.04 -5.45
N ALA A 36 2.56 32.34 -5.68
CA ALA A 36 3.91 32.87 -5.87
C ALA A 36 4.76 32.71 -4.59
N ALA A 37 4.17 32.94 -3.41
CA ALA A 37 4.83 32.76 -2.12
C ALA A 37 5.21 31.28 -1.86
N LEU A 38 4.28 30.36 -2.06
CA LEU A 38 4.52 28.91 -1.93
C LEU A 38 5.57 28.42 -2.93
N ARG A 39 5.56 28.91 -4.17
CA ARG A 39 6.59 28.59 -5.17
C ARG A 39 7.99 28.99 -4.68
N ARG A 40 8.14 30.18 -4.08
CA ARG A 40 9.42 30.62 -3.53
C ARG A 40 9.90 29.72 -2.38
N LEU A 41 9.00 29.28 -1.50
CA LEU A 41 9.35 28.38 -0.41
C LEU A 41 9.74 26.99 -0.89
N ARG A 42 9.06 26.47 -1.92
CA ARG A 42 9.41 25.21 -2.55
C ARG A 42 10.79 25.25 -3.18
N HIS A 43 11.13 26.35 -3.87
CA HIS A 43 12.48 26.53 -4.42
C HIS A 43 13.56 26.60 -3.32
N LYS A 44 13.21 27.10 -2.12
CA LYS A 44 14.08 27.08 -0.93
C LYS A 44 14.10 25.72 -0.21
N GLY A 45 13.38 24.71 -0.69
CA GLY A 45 13.30 23.39 -0.06
C GLY A 45 12.60 23.37 1.31
N LYS A 46 11.82 24.40 1.66
CA LYS A 46 11.10 24.48 2.95
C LYS A 46 9.74 23.76 2.92
N ILE A 47 9.18 23.60 1.73
CA ILE A 47 7.95 22.85 1.50
C ILE A 47 8.12 21.99 0.26
N ALA A 48 7.36 20.91 0.17
CA ALA A 48 7.19 20.11 -1.03
C ALA A 48 5.71 20.03 -1.39
N MET A 49 5.41 19.58 -2.61
CA MET A 49 4.03 19.50 -3.12
C MET A 49 3.82 18.11 -3.74
N PRO A 50 3.50 17.08 -2.93
CA PRO A 50 3.32 15.71 -3.41
C PRO A 50 2.16 15.59 -4.39
N LEU A 51 1.10 16.38 -4.18
CA LEU A 51 -0.05 16.48 -5.05
C LEU A 51 -0.34 17.96 -5.32
N ARG A 52 -0.77 18.31 -6.54
CA ARG A 52 -1.10 19.69 -6.90
C ARG A 52 -2.11 20.28 -5.91
N GLY A 53 -1.70 21.33 -5.21
CA GLY A 53 -2.56 22.03 -4.24
C GLY A 53 -2.48 21.50 -2.81
N PHE A 54 -1.79 20.37 -2.59
CA PHE A 54 -1.49 19.81 -1.28
C PHE A 54 0.02 19.96 -1.00
N TYR A 55 0.35 20.56 0.12
CA TYR A 55 1.73 20.89 0.49
C TYR A 55 2.12 20.19 1.78
N VAL A 56 3.39 19.79 1.84
CA VAL A 56 4.02 19.26 3.05
C VAL A 56 5.15 20.19 3.48
N ILE A 57 5.27 20.42 4.78
CA ILE A 57 6.33 21.23 5.37
C ILE A 57 7.56 20.35 5.54
N VAL A 58 8.66 20.70 4.86
CA VAL A 58 9.90 19.92 4.88
C VAL A 58 10.78 20.45 6.00
N THR A 59 10.78 19.72 7.12
CA THR A 59 11.64 20.01 8.27
C THR A 59 13.13 19.79 7.93
N PRO A 60 14.07 20.42 8.67
CA PRO A 60 15.49 20.39 8.34
C PRO A 60 16.06 18.99 8.08
N GLU A 61 15.65 17.99 8.87
CA GLU A 61 16.07 16.60 8.78
C GLU A 61 15.68 15.92 7.45
N TYR A 62 14.59 16.37 6.82
CA TYR A 62 14.12 15.82 5.54
C TYR A 62 14.49 16.66 4.32
N ARG A 63 15.29 17.72 4.47
CA ARG A 63 15.68 18.57 3.33
C ARG A 63 16.47 17.83 2.26
N LYS A 64 17.31 16.86 2.64
CA LYS A 64 18.02 15.99 1.68
C LYS A 64 17.06 15.09 0.91
N LEU A 65 16.05 14.56 1.59
CA LEU A 65 14.99 13.75 0.98
C LEU A 65 14.12 14.61 0.05
N GLY A 66 14.00 15.92 0.31
CA GLY A 66 13.26 16.87 -0.50
C GLY A 66 11.73 16.76 -0.36
N CYS A 67 11.26 15.91 0.55
CA CYS A 67 9.87 15.69 0.94
C CYS A 67 9.85 15.02 2.32
N LEU A 68 8.69 15.01 3.00
CA LEU A 68 8.49 14.16 4.16
C LEU A 68 8.37 12.68 3.73
N PRO A 69 8.80 11.71 4.57
CA PRO A 69 8.51 10.29 4.39
C PRO A 69 7.02 10.03 4.13
N ALA A 70 6.69 9.03 3.31
CA ALA A 70 5.31 8.80 2.87
C ALA A 70 4.35 8.53 4.03
N ASN A 71 4.74 7.68 4.98
CA ASN A 71 3.99 7.39 6.21
C ASN A 71 3.66 8.64 7.06
N HIS A 72 4.35 9.77 6.84
CA HIS A 72 4.14 11.02 7.56
C HIS A 72 3.07 11.94 6.93
N PHE A 73 2.69 11.72 5.67
CA PHE A 73 1.71 12.59 5.00
C PHE A 73 0.60 11.85 4.24
N ILE A 74 0.76 10.55 3.97
CA ILE A 74 -0.30 9.75 3.34
C ILE A 74 -1.64 9.85 4.09
N PRO A 75 -1.71 9.76 5.43
CA PRO A 75 -2.98 9.91 6.14
C PRO A 75 -3.67 11.25 5.83
N ALA A 76 -2.94 12.36 5.96
CA ALA A 76 -3.47 13.69 5.67
C ALA A 76 -3.83 13.88 4.19
N LEU A 77 -3.04 13.30 3.28
CA LEU A 77 -3.32 13.34 1.85
C LEU A 77 -4.61 12.58 1.50
N MET A 78 -4.82 11.41 2.10
CA MET A 78 -6.02 10.61 1.83
C MET A 78 -7.27 11.24 2.46
N THR A 79 -7.15 11.88 3.62
CA THR A 79 -8.21 12.74 4.17
C THR A 79 -8.52 13.91 3.25
N HIS A 80 -7.51 14.61 2.73
CA HIS A 80 -7.70 15.72 1.79
C HIS A 80 -8.39 15.29 0.49
N LEU A 81 -8.16 14.04 0.06
CA LEU A 81 -8.76 13.45 -1.13
C LEU A 81 -10.11 12.78 -0.87
N GLU A 82 -10.55 12.74 0.39
CA GLU A 82 -11.76 12.03 0.83
C GLU A 82 -11.83 10.58 0.30
N GLU A 83 -10.68 9.90 0.25
CA GLU A 83 -10.59 8.55 -0.29
C GLU A 83 -10.25 7.52 0.80
N PRO A 84 -11.00 6.41 0.91
CA PRO A 84 -10.57 5.27 1.71
C PRO A 84 -9.27 4.71 1.17
N TYR A 85 -8.38 4.33 2.08
CA TYR A 85 -7.07 3.80 1.75
C TYR A 85 -6.57 2.83 2.81
N TYR A 86 -5.54 2.07 2.48
CA TYR A 86 -4.58 1.51 3.43
C TYR A 86 -3.20 1.39 2.77
N ALA A 87 -2.14 1.38 3.57
CA ALA A 87 -0.84 0.90 3.14
C ALA A 87 -0.92 -0.62 2.99
N GLY A 88 -0.54 -1.14 1.82
CA GLY A 88 -0.73 -2.55 1.44
C GLY A 88 0.51 -3.16 0.82
N LEU A 89 0.38 -4.42 0.36
CA LEU A 89 1.45 -5.17 -0.30
C LEU A 89 2.78 -5.13 0.50
N LEU A 90 3.91 -4.80 -0.11
CA LEU A 90 5.24 -4.85 0.52
C LEU A 90 5.39 -3.80 1.63
N THR A 91 4.71 -2.66 1.52
CA THR A 91 4.69 -1.66 2.61
C THR A 91 3.97 -2.19 3.84
N ALA A 92 2.86 -2.93 3.65
CA ALA A 92 2.21 -3.57 4.79
C ALA A 92 3.02 -4.74 5.35
N ALA A 93 3.62 -5.55 4.47
CA ALA A 93 4.49 -6.64 4.87
C ALA A 93 5.65 -6.15 5.75
N GLU A 94 6.30 -5.04 5.38
CA GLU A 94 7.32 -4.38 6.20
C GLU A 94 6.79 -4.00 7.58
N HIS A 95 5.61 -3.40 7.66
CA HIS A 95 5.00 -3.04 8.95
C HIS A 95 4.67 -4.26 9.83
N HIS A 96 4.45 -5.42 9.23
CA HIS A 96 4.26 -6.69 9.93
C HIS A 96 5.58 -7.44 10.21
N GLY A 97 6.73 -6.86 9.84
CA GLY A 97 8.05 -7.50 10.02
C GLY A 97 8.36 -8.59 8.98
N ALA A 98 7.57 -8.67 7.92
CA ALA A 98 7.67 -9.68 6.86
C ALA A 98 8.30 -9.10 5.57
N ALA A 99 9.35 -8.30 5.71
CA ALA A 99 10.11 -7.80 4.57
C ALA A 99 11.61 -7.73 4.89
N HIS A 100 12.40 -8.57 4.21
CA HIS A 100 13.86 -8.55 4.30
C HIS A 100 14.50 -7.23 3.85
N HIS A 101 13.84 -6.50 2.96
CA HIS A 101 14.31 -5.23 2.40
C HIS A 101 13.24 -4.16 2.46
N HIS A 102 13.66 -2.92 2.74
CA HIS A 102 12.77 -1.77 2.69
C HIS A 102 12.25 -1.59 1.25
N PRO A 103 10.91 -1.53 1.03
CA PRO A 103 10.35 -1.29 -0.28
C PRO A 103 10.85 0.04 -0.86
N GLN A 104 11.25 0.04 -2.14
CA GLN A 104 11.70 1.28 -2.80
C GLN A 104 10.57 2.28 -3.04
N THR A 105 9.33 1.81 -3.05
CA THR A 105 8.13 2.63 -3.20
C THR A 105 7.16 2.34 -2.06
N PHE A 106 6.52 3.39 -1.56
CA PHE A 106 5.47 3.27 -0.56
C PHE A 106 4.15 2.91 -1.27
N GLN A 107 3.59 1.76 -0.95
CA GLN A 107 2.46 1.17 -1.66
C GLN A 107 1.16 1.45 -0.91
N VAL A 108 0.25 2.16 -1.58
CA VAL A 108 -1.05 2.55 -1.03
C VAL A 108 -2.15 1.95 -1.88
N VAL A 109 -3.02 1.17 -1.26
CA VAL A 109 -4.20 0.63 -1.93
C VAL A 109 -5.35 1.63 -1.81
N VAL A 110 -5.93 1.98 -2.95
CA VAL A 110 -6.99 2.97 -3.11
C VAL A 110 -8.14 2.42 -3.95
N GLN A 111 -9.30 3.07 -3.86
CA GLN A 111 -10.48 2.62 -4.59
C GLN A 111 -10.46 3.02 -6.07
N ARG A 112 -9.87 4.18 -6.39
CA ARG A 112 -9.86 4.74 -7.75
C ARG A 112 -8.43 4.86 -8.28
N SER A 113 -8.28 4.53 -9.56
CA SER A 113 -6.98 4.66 -10.25
C SER A 113 -6.47 6.09 -10.21
N ARG A 114 -5.18 6.23 -9.93
CA ARG A 114 -4.46 7.50 -9.87
C ARG A 114 -2.98 7.28 -10.19
N PRO A 115 -2.31 8.29 -10.78
CA PRO A 115 -0.88 8.21 -11.01
C PRO A 115 -0.12 8.17 -9.68
N GLY A 116 0.99 7.44 -9.67
CA GLY A 116 1.94 7.47 -8.56
C GLY A 116 2.49 8.86 -8.29
N ILE A 117 2.98 9.08 -7.07
CA ILE A 117 3.61 10.35 -6.66
C ILE A 117 5.11 10.17 -6.63
N THR A 118 5.84 11.15 -7.18
CA THR A 118 7.26 11.33 -6.93
C THR A 118 7.47 12.72 -6.36
N CYS A 119 7.99 12.79 -5.13
CA CYS A 119 8.22 14.05 -4.43
C CYS A 119 9.57 14.01 -3.72
N GLY A 120 10.55 14.75 -4.23
CA GLY A 120 11.94 14.55 -3.82
C GLY A 120 12.39 13.12 -4.10
N GLY A 121 12.98 12.46 -3.11
CA GLY A 121 13.33 11.04 -3.14
C GLY A 121 12.19 10.09 -2.73
N VAL A 122 11.00 10.61 -2.38
CA VAL A 122 9.87 9.78 -1.97
C VAL A 122 9.05 9.37 -3.18
N ARG A 123 8.76 8.07 -3.27
CA ARG A 123 7.95 7.46 -4.32
C ARG A 123 6.76 6.76 -3.70
N ILE A 124 5.57 6.99 -4.24
CA ILE A 124 4.34 6.34 -3.82
C ILE A 124 3.68 5.73 -5.04
N ASP A 125 3.36 4.44 -4.93
CA ASP A 125 2.57 3.73 -5.91
C ASP A 125 1.16 3.52 -5.38
N PHE A 126 0.18 3.76 -6.25
CA PHE A 126 -1.22 3.55 -5.93
C PHE A 126 -1.74 2.30 -6.63
N ILE A 127 -2.21 1.34 -5.84
CA ILE A 127 -2.76 0.07 -6.31
C ILE A 127 -4.28 0.12 -6.17
N VAL A 128 -5.01 -0.34 -7.18
CA VAL A 128 -6.47 -0.22 -7.20
C VAL A 128 -7.12 -1.49 -6.69
N ARG A 129 -7.95 -1.37 -5.65
CA ARG A 129 -8.86 -2.43 -5.18
C ARG A 129 -10.26 -1.85 -4.97
N LYS A 130 -11.28 -2.42 -5.60
CA LYS A 130 -12.63 -1.80 -5.63
C LYS A 130 -13.31 -1.68 -4.26
N ASN A 131 -12.98 -2.57 -3.33
CA ASN A 131 -13.61 -2.67 -2.02
C ASN A 131 -12.68 -2.27 -0.87
N VAL A 132 -11.77 -1.30 -1.08
CA VAL A 132 -10.83 -0.82 -0.04
C VAL A 132 -11.51 -0.53 1.29
N ALA A 133 -12.64 0.18 1.28
CA ALA A 133 -13.34 0.58 2.50
C ALA A 133 -13.86 -0.62 3.34
N ALA A 134 -14.04 -1.79 2.73
CA ALA A 134 -14.48 -3.00 3.41
C ALA A 134 -13.31 -3.86 3.93
N MET A 135 -12.07 -3.51 3.58
CA MET A 135 -10.91 -4.28 3.99
C MET A 135 -10.54 -3.99 5.44
N PRO A 136 -10.36 -5.03 6.28
CA PRO A 136 -9.82 -4.87 7.61
C PRO A 136 -8.44 -4.21 7.58
N THR A 137 -8.21 -3.28 8.51
CA THR A 137 -6.95 -2.56 8.66
C THR A 137 -6.57 -2.48 10.13
N MET A 138 -5.29 -2.21 10.38
CA MET A 138 -4.70 -1.95 11.69
C MET A 138 -4.13 -0.54 11.71
N ASP A 139 -4.16 0.09 12.89
CA ASP A 139 -3.53 1.38 13.13
C ASP A 139 -2.08 1.22 13.55
N PHE A 140 -1.16 1.71 12.72
CA PHE A 140 0.25 1.76 13.03
C PHE A 140 0.66 3.17 13.42
N LYS A 141 1.31 3.32 14.57
CA LYS A 141 1.79 4.60 15.05
C LYS A 141 2.96 5.08 14.18
N THR A 142 2.90 6.33 13.76
CA THR A 142 3.99 7.04 13.08
C THR A 142 4.42 8.23 13.92
N ASP A 143 5.55 8.86 13.57
CA ASP A 143 6.01 10.09 14.23
C ASP A 143 5.01 11.24 14.14
N ARG A 144 4.04 11.15 13.20
CA ARG A 144 3.08 12.22 12.90
C ARG A 144 1.61 11.75 12.95
N GLY A 145 1.32 10.65 13.65
CA GLY A 145 -0.03 10.18 13.89
C GLY A 145 -0.18 8.67 13.71
N TYR A 146 -1.19 8.26 12.94
CA TYR A 146 -1.48 6.87 12.64
C TYR A 146 -1.58 6.64 11.15
N LEU A 147 -1.06 5.50 10.70
CA LEU A 147 -1.18 4.98 9.35
C LEU A 147 -2.11 3.78 9.37
N LYS A 148 -3.08 3.74 8.45
CA LYS A 148 -3.89 2.55 8.22
C LYS A 148 -3.09 1.56 7.37
N VAL A 149 -2.85 0.37 7.91
CA VAL A 149 -2.13 -0.73 7.23
C VAL A 149 -3.08 -1.92 7.09
N SER A 150 -3.06 -2.66 5.98
CA SER A 150 -3.84 -3.89 5.83
C SER A 150 -3.48 -4.90 6.93
N THR A 151 -4.45 -5.70 7.40
CA THR A 151 -4.13 -6.83 8.29
C THR A 151 -3.21 -7.84 7.56
N PRO A 152 -2.48 -8.72 8.28
CA PRO A 152 -1.67 -9.75 7.64
C PRO A 152 -2.42 -10.55 6.57
N GLU A 153 -3.67 -10.91 6.82
CA GLU A 153 -4.49 -11.68 5.88
C GLU A 153 -4.84 -10.89 4.62
N VAL A 154 -5.21 -9.60 4.77
CA VAL A 154 -5.44 -8.72 3.61
C VAL A 154 -4.16 -8.55 2.81
N THR A 155 -3.01 -8.38 3.49
CA THR A 155 -1.69 -8.29 2.85
C THR A 155 -1.37 -9.56 2.06
N ALA A 156 -1.57 -10.75 2.63
CA ALA A 156 -1.35 -12.02 1.93
C ALA A 156 -2.20 -12.15 0.66
N PHE A 157 -3.47 -11.74 0.72
CA PHE A 157 -4.35 -11.68 -0.44
C PHE A 157 -3.90 -10.67 -1.49
N ASP A 158 -3.45 -9.49 -1.08
CA ASP A 158 -2.95 -8.47 -2.01
C ASP A 158 -1.67 -8.94 -2.70
N LEU A 159 -0.75 -9.59 -2.00
CA LEU A 159 0.48 -10.15 -2.59
C LEU A 159 0.15 -11.20 -3.66
N ALA A 160 -0.76 -12.14 -3.37
CA ALA A 160 -1.21 -13.16 -4.33
C ALA A 160 -2.05 -12.58 -5.49
N GLY A 161 -2.75 -11.47 -5.24
CA GLY A 161 -3.57 -10.77 -6.21
C GLY A 161 -2.78 -9.88 -7.17
N TYR A 162 -1.68 -9.31 -6.70
CA TYR A 162 -0.89 -8.30 -7.37
C TYR A 162 0.63 -8.62 -7.38
N PRO A 163 1.05 -9.82 -7.83
CA PRO A 163 2.46 -10.25 -7.73
C PRO A 163 3.42 -9.30 -8.47
N HIS A 164 2.99 -8.66 -9.56
CA HIS A 164 3.81 -7.67 -10.27
C HIS A 164 4.14 -6.42 -9.44
N HIS A 165 3.31 -6.07 -8.46
CA HIS A 165 3.61 -5.00 -7.50
C HIS A 165 4.42 -5.51 -6.30
N ALA A 166 4.53 -6.83 -6.14
CA ALA A 166 5.29 -7.48 -5.07
C ALA A 166 6.63 -8.06 -5.55
N GLY A 167 7.18 -7.59 -6.68
CA GLY A 167 8.46 -8.09 -7.19
C GLY A 167 8.41 -9.47 -7.85
N GLY A 168 7.23 -10.01 -8.13
CA GLY A 168 7.03 -11.33 -8.72
C GLY A 168 6.54 -12.38 -7.72
N LEU A 169 6.34 -13.61 -8.20
CA LEU A 169 5.84 -14.71 -7.39
C LEU A 169 6.88 -15.23 -6.39
N ASP A 170 8.17 -15.22 -6.74
CA ASP A 170 9.26 -15.63 -5.84
C ASP A 170 9.31 -14.74 -4.61
N ASN A 171 9.41 -13.42 -4.80
CA ASN A 171 9.39 -12.48 -3.68
C ASN A 171 8.05 -12.49 -2.93
N THR A 172 6.93 -12.77 -3.62
CA THR A 172 5.65 -12.99 -2.95
C THR A 172 5.72 -14.18 -2.00
N ALA A 173 6.30 -15.30 -2.42
CA ALA A 173 6.46 -16.48 -1.57
C ALA A 173 7.43 -16.22 -0.41
N THR A 174 8.57 -15.57 -0.66
CA THR A 174 9.51 -15.14 0.39
C THR A 174 8.81 -14.33 1.48
N VAL A 175 8.08 -13.29 1.09
CA VAL A 175 7.33 -12.43 2.04
C VAL A 175 6.25 -13.22 2.77
N LEU A 176 5.56 -14.15 2.08
CA LEU A 176 4.55 -14.99 2.72
C LEU A 176 5.15 -15.93 3.77
N THR A 177 6.39 -16.41 3.60
CA THR A 177 7.10 -17.23 4.60
C THR A 177 7.22 -16.50 5.93
N GLU A 178 7.69 -15.25 5.93
CA GLU A 178 7.78 -14.45 7.16
C GLU A 178 6.40 -14.04 7.68
N LEU A 179 5.48 -13.67 6.78
CA LEU A 179 4.15 -13.20 7.16
C LEU A 179 3.31 -14.30 7.80
N ALA A 180 3.56 -15.57 7.46
CA ALA A 180 2.81 -16.74 7.93
C ALA A 180 2.68 -16.81 9.46
N GLU A 181 3.71 -16.41 10.20
CA GLU A 181 3.70 -16.39 11.67
C GLU A 181 2.60 -15.49 12.26
N SER A 182 2.14 -14.51 11.49
CA SER A 182 1.12 -13.53 11.90
C SER A 182 -0.27 -13.81 11.31
N LEU A 183 -0.41 -14.82 10.45
CA LEU A 183 -1.66 -15.14 9.77
C LEU A 183 -2.60 -15.96 10.66
N ASP A 184 -3.89 -15.64 10.59
CA ASP A 184 -4.96 -16.45 11.16
C ASP A 184 -5.76 -17.15 10.06
N ALA A 185 -5.80 -18.48 10.10
CA ALA A 185 -6.47 -19.31 9.09
C ALA A 185 -7.97 -19.00 8.94
N MET A 186 -8.67 -18.67 10.04
CA MET A 186 -10.09 -18.33 9.98
C MET A 186 -10.31 -16.95 9.38
N LYS A 187 -9.43 -15.99 9.69
CA LYS A 187 -9.49 -14.66 9.07
C LYS A 187 -9.16 -14.70 7.58
N LEU A 188 -8.26 -15.59 7.13
CA LEU A 188 -8.00 -15.80 5.70
C LEU A 188 -9.29 -16.17 4.94
N VAL A 189 -10.11 -17.06 5.51
CA VAL A 189 -11.41 -17.43 4.91
C VAL A 189 -12.37 -16.23 4.88
N ALA A 190 -12.40 -15.42 5.93
CA ALA A 190 -13.23 -14.20 5.93
C ALA A 190 -12.81 -13.20 4.85
N ILE A 191 -11.50 -13.05 4.59
CA ILE A 191 -10.99 -12.20 3.50
C ILE A 191 -11.27 -12.81 2.12
N ALA A 192 -11.31 -14.14 2.00
CA ALA A 192 -11.62 -14.83 0.75
C ALA A 192 -13.02 -14.48 0.21
N GLU A 193 -14.00 -14.31 1.09
CA GLU A 193 -15.37 -13.88 0.73
C GLU A 193 -15.41 -12.44 0.18
N LEU A 194 -14.44 -11.61 0.55
CA LEU A 194 -14.31 -10.23 0.12
C LEU A 194 -13.28 -10.06 -1.01
N SER A 195 -12.78 -11.15 -1.60
CA SER A 195 -11.71 -11.13 -2.59
C SER A 195 -12.10 -11.93 -3.84
N PRO A 196 -11.50 -11.63 -5.01
CA PRO A 196 -11.66 -12.50 -6.17
C PRO A 196 -11.22 -13.93 -5.83
N VAL A 197 -12.03 -14.94 -6.19
CA VAL A 197 -11.74 -16.35 -5.86
C VAL A 197 -10.38 -16.80 -6.41
N ALA A 198 -9.96 -16.24 -7.56
CA ALA A 198 -8.64 -16.47 -8.14
C ALA A 198 -7.47 -16.16 -7.19
N TRP A 199 -7.65 -15.18 -6.28
CA TRP A 199 -6.63 -14.84 -5.29
C TRP A 199 -6.53 -15.91 -4.21
N SER A 200 -7.66 -16.47 -3.75
CA SER A 200 -7.67 -17.63 -2.85
C SER A 200 -7.01 -18.85 -3.49
N GLN A 201 -7.26 -19.09 -4.79
CA GLN A 201 -6.64 -20.20 -5.52
C GLN A 201 -5.12 -20.09 -5.57
N ARG A 202 -4.59 -18.88 -5.81
CA ARG A 202 -3.15 -18.62 -5.82
C ARG A 202 -2.55 -18.64 -4.42
N LEU A 203 -3.16 -17.94 -3.47
CA LEU A 203 -2.68 -17.84 -2.10
C LEU A 203 -2.62 -19.21 -1.44
N GLY A 204 -3.68 -20.02 -1.55
CA GLY A 204 -3.70 -21.37 -0.99
C GLY A 204 -2.59 -22.25 -1.54
N TYR A 205 -2.35 -22.20 -2.85
CA TYR A 205 -1.23 -22.91 -3.46
C TYR A 205 0.14 -22.39 -2.97
N LEU A 206 0.31 -21.07 -2.89
CA LEU A 206 1.56 -20.46 -2.40
C LEU A 206 1.85 -20.83 -0.94
N LEU A 207 0.82 -20.85 -0.08
CA LEU A 207 0.93 -21.31 1.31
C LEU A 207 1.36 -22.78 1.39
N GLU A 208 0.84 -23.67 0.52
CA GLU A 208 1.33 -25.06 0.46
C GLU A 208 2.78 -25.15 0.00
N VAL A 209 3.18 -24.34 -0.99
CA VAL A 209 4.55 -24.31 -1.52
C VAL A 209 5.57 -23.94 -0.44
N ILE A 210 5.23 -22.99 0.43
CA ILE A 210 6.11 -22.57 1.54
C ILE A 210 5.97 -23.45 2.80
N GLY A 211 5.21 -24.55 2.74
CA GLY A 211 5.04 -25.50 3.85
C GLY A 211 3.91 -25.17 4.84
N GLU A 212 3.19 -24.07 4.64
CA GLU A 212 2.13 -23.56 5.52
C GLU A 212 0.74 -24.12 5.18
N SER A 213 0.68 -25.44 4.99
CA SER A 213 -0.54 -26.13 4.55
C SER A 213 -1.71 -25.98 5.53
N ALA A 214 -1.43 -25.83 6.83
CA ALA A 214 -2.45 -25.65 7.86
C ALA A 214 -3.22 -24.33 7.69
N LEU A 215 -2.53 -23.24 7.30
CA LEU A 215 -3.16 -21.95 7.00
C LEU A 215 -4.04 -22.03 5.75
N ALA A 216 -3.70 -22.93 4.82
CA ALA A 216 -4.39 -23.06 3.54
C ALA A 216 -5.70 -23.87 3.62
N GLU A 217 -5.91 -24.70 4.65
CA GLU A 217 -7.00 -25.69 4.68
C GLU A 217 -8.40 -25.06 4.50
N GLY A 218 -8.68 -23.97 5.23
CA GLY A 218 -9.96 -23.26 5.09
C GLY A 218 -10.18 -22.66 3.70
N LEU A 219 -9.11 -22.23 3.02
CA LEU A 219 -9.20 -21.75 1.64
C LEU A 219 -9.49 -22.90 0.66
N ALA A 220 -8.95 -24.10 0.91
CA ALA A 220 -9.23 -25.28 0.10
C ALA A 220 -10.72 -25.67 0.18
N GLU A 221 -11.30 -25.65 1.39
CA GLU A 221 -12.74 -25.89 1.59
C GLU A 221 -13.60 -24.82 0.90
N TYR A 222 -13.23 -23.54 1.04
CA TYR A 222 -13.88 -22.43 0.36
C TYR A 222 -13.90 -22.62 -1.17
N ILE A 223 -12.76 -22.99 -1.77
CA ILE A 223 -12.63 -23.25 -3.21
C ILE A 223 -13.43 -24.48 -3.63
N ASN A 224 -13.39 -25.56 -2.85
CA ASN A 224 -14.15 -26.78 -3.15
C ASN A 224 -15.67 -26.53 -3.14
N THR A 225 -16.14 -25.65 -2.26
CA THR A 225 -17.55 -25.24 -2.18
C THR A 225 -17.95 -24.36 -3.37
N ARG A 226 -17.15 -23.34 -3.69
CA ARG A 226 -17.42 -22.40 -4.80
C ARG A 226 -17.24 -23.02 -6.18
N LYS A 227 -16.41 -24.06 -6.30
CA LYS A 227 -16.05 -24.75 -7.55
C LYS A 227 -15.67 -23.78 -8.69
N PRO A 228 -14.73 -22.84 -8.48
CA PRO A 228 -14.35 -21.87 -9.50
C PRO A 228 -13.73 -22.54 -10.73
N VAL A 229 -13.63 -21.76 -11.81
CA VAL A 229 -12.84 -22.18 -12.98
C VAL A 229 -11.35 -22.21 -12.64
N PRO A 230 -10.56 -23.06 -13.32
CA PRO A 230 -9.13 -23.05 -13.11
C PRO A 230 -8.47 -21.75 -13.56
N VAL A 231 -7.49 -21.28 -12.81
CA VAL A 231 -6.71 -20.07 -13.14
C VAL A 231 -5.21 -20.36 -13.16
N PRO A 232 -4.40 -19.63 -13.96
CA PRO A 232 -2.95 -19.75 -13.89
C PRO A 232 -2.42 -19.11 -12.60
N LEU A 233 -1.35 -19.70 -12.06
CA LEU A 233 -0.56 -19.13 -10.98
C LEU A 233 0.03 -17.77 -11.40
N SER A 234 0.72 -17.76 -12.55
CA SER A 234 1.31 -16.58 -13.16
C SER A 234 0.48 -16.12 -14.36
N SER A 235 -0.09 -14.92 -14.31
CA SER A 235 -0.92 -14.41 -15.42
C SER A 235 -0.13 -14.06 -16.68
N SER A 236 1.18 -13.85 -16.56
CA SER A 236 2.06 -13.48 -17.67
C SER A 236 2.64 -14.67 -18.42
N GLN A 237 2.61 -15.88 -17.84
CA GLN A 237 3.22 -17.07 -18.44
C GLN A 237 2.21 -17.91 -19.25
N PRO A 238 2.66 -18.56 -20.35
CA PRO A 238 1.85 -19.53 -21.07
C PRO A 238 1.40 -20.68 -20.17
N HIS A 239 0.16 -21.16 -20.33
CA HIS A 239 -0.41 -22.23 -19.50
C HIS A 239 -1.11 -23.34 -20.32
N LYS A 240 -0.95 -23.33 -21.65
CA LYS A 240 -1.51 -24.37 -22.51
C LYS A 240 -0.81 -25.71 -22.24
N GLY A 241 -1.60 -26.73 -21.89
CA GLY A 241 -1.09 -28.07 -21.57
C GLY A 241 -0.55 -28.22 -20.14
N VAL A 242 -0.60 -27.18 -19.31
CA VAL A 242 -0.23 -27.27 -17.89
C VAL A 242 -1.25 -28.12 -17.15
N ARG A 243 -0.77 -29.12 -16.41
CA ARG A 243 -1.62 -30.00 -15.60
C ARG A 243 -2.13 -29.24 -14.37
N GLN A 244 -3.43 -29.26 -14.17
CA GLN A 244 -4.07 -28.60 -13.04
C GLN A 244 -3.74 -29.30 -11.70
N VAL A 245 -3.49 -28.49 -10.67
CA VAL A 245 -3.57 -28.90 -9.26
C VAL A 245 -5.04 -28.85 -8.84
N VAL A 246 -5.64 -30.03 -8.69
CA VAL A 246 -7.10 -30.18 -8.52
C VAL A 246 -7.61 -29.46 -7.28
N ARG A 247 -6.88 -29.56 -6.16
CA ARG A 247 -7.22 -28.95 -4.86
C ARG A 247 -7.52 -27.45 -5.00
N TRP A 248 -6.61 -26.73 -5.63
CA TRP A 248 -6.71 -25.27 -5.81
C TRP A 248 -7.44 -24.86 -7.08
N ARG A 249 -7.74 -25.83 -7.95
CA ARG A 249 -8.16 -25.57 -9.33
C ARG A 249 -7.21 -24.56 -9.97
N LEU A 250 -5.91 -24.84 -9.91
CA LEU A 250 -4.86 -23.92 -10.34
C LEU A 250 -3.99 -24.58 -11.40
N LEU A 251 -3.53 -23.81 -12.38
CA LEU A 251 -2.51 -24.21 -13.32
C LEU A 251 -1.15 -23.66 -12.84
N PRO A 252 -0.26 -24.48 -12.25
CA PRO A 252 1.06 -24.05 -11.78
C PRO A 252 1.99 -23.85 -13.00
N ASN A 253 1.79 -22.75 -13.71
CA ASN A 253 2.49 -22.42 -14.96
C ASN A 253 3.77 -21.61 -14.74
N ASP A 254 4.25 -21.58 -13.51
CA ASP A 254 5.49 -20.92 -13.10
C ASP A 254 6.09 -21.73 -11.94
N THR A 255 7.41 -21.71 -11.83
CA THR A 255 8.10 -22.27 -10.66
C THR A 255 8.29 -21.15 -9.66
N VAL A 256 8.08 -21.44 -8.37
CA VAL A 256 8.19 -20.46 -7.30
C VAL A 256 9.27 -20.92 -6.34
N GLU A 257 10.31 -20.13 -6.20
CA GLU A 257 11.46 -20.42 -5.35
C GLU A 257 11.58 -19.31 -4.29
N PRO A 258 11.05 -19.51 -3.07
CA PRO A 258 11.23 -18.55 -1.99
C PRO A 258 12.70 -18.48 -1.59
N GLU A 259 13.18 -17.27 -1.37
CA GLU A 259 14.49 -17.03 -0.74
C GLU A 259 14.35 -17.32 0.76
N LEU A 260 15.16 -18.22 1.30
CA LEU A 260 15.16 -18.66 2.70
C LEU A 260 16.43 -18.20 3.43
#